data_AF-A0A0S6UW36-F1
#
_entry.id   AF-A0A0S6UW36-F1
#
_cell.length_a   1.000
_cell.length_b   1.000
_cell.length_c   1.000
_cell.angle_alpha   90.00
_cell.angle_beta   90.00
_cell.angle_gamma   90.00
#
_symmetry.space_group_name_H-M   'P 1'
#
loop_
_entity.id
_entity.type
_entity.pdbx_description
1 polymer ?
#
loop_
_entity_poly.entity_id
_entity_poly.type
_entity_poly.pdbx_seq_one_letter_code
_entity_poly.pdbx_strand_id
1 'polypeptide(L)'
;MAFFKSSNPEKAVQRDIDAANANRERVSARLAECDQAVTRHLASAKDCALSGDDAGLDAAQTSLRAAQDLAVTLRSALSEIDQQIADFEQAKAEMADRKLRSETAAEIELLARKLGEISVEFNGVAERLSEQTHRAMPIVFEALGVNNFAKVCLTEVPQAVELVSTMLRAHADAVLAGTAPAKLPLPEVASTKPKFLVG
;
A
#
# COMPACT_ATOMS: atom_id res chain seq x y z
N MET A 1 -15.13 -30.58 -2.42
CA MET A 1 -13.74 -30.24 -2.03
C MET A 1 -13.72 -28.76 -1.65
N ALA A 2 -13.55 -28.47 -0.37
CA ALA A 2 -13.50 -27.10 0.15
C ALA A 2 -12.06 -26.58 0.03
N PHE A 3 -11.79 -25.76 -0.98
CA PHE A 3 -10.52 -25.09 -1.16
C PHE A 3 -10.65 -23.62 -0.78
N PHE A 4 -9.91 -23.25 0.27
CA PHE A 4 -9.51 -21.91 0.70
C PHE A 4 -10.62 -20.87 0.97
N LYS A 5 -10.97 -20.77 2.25
CA LYS A 5 -11.35 -19.47 2.84
C LYS A 5 -10.11 -18.58 2.69
N SER A 6 -10.08 -17.72 1.68
CA SER A 6 -9.03 -16.72 1.51
C SER A 6 -9.07 -15.80 2.74
N SER A 7 -8.27 -16.12 3.76
CA SER A 7 -8.09 -15.18 4.84
C SER A 7 -7.41 -13.97 4.20
N ASN A 8 -8.10 -12.83 4.16
CA ASN A 8 -7.51 -11.59 3.64
C ASN A 8 -6.15 -11.42 4.35
N PRO A 9 -5.02 -11.43 3.63
CA PRO A 9 -3.70 -11.45 4.23
C PRO A 9 -3.47 -10.20 5.10
N GLU A 10 -4.09 -9.06 4.76
CA GLU A 10 -4.05 -7.84 5.60
C GLU A 10 -4.69 -8.11 6.98
N LYS A 11 -5.81 -8.84 6.99
CA LYS A 11 -6.49 -9.24 8.24
C LYS A 11 -5.75 -10.34 8.99
N ALA A 12 -4.90 -11.12 8.33
CA ALA A 12 -4.04 -12.10 8.99
C ALA A 12 -2.91 -11.37 9.72
N VAL A 13 -2.16 -10.53 9.02
CA VAL A 13 -1.07 -9.72 9.61
C VAL A 13 -1.58 -8.84 10.75
N GLN A 14 -2.76 -8.21 10.61
CA GLN A 14 -3.34 -7.44 11.71
C GLN A 14 -3.63 -8.30 12.95
N ARG A 15 -4.16 -9.52 12.76
CA ARG A 15 -4.41 -10.45 13.88
C ARG A 15 -3.11 -10.86 14.56
N ASP A 16 -2.03 -11.04 13.80
CA ASP A 16 -0.72 -11.40 14.34
C ASP A 16 -0.12 -10.23 15.15
N ILE A 17 -0.26 -8.98 14.68
CA ILE A 17 0.09 -7.77 15.44
C ILE A 17 -0.70 -7.70 16.76
N ASP A 18 -2.02 -7.89 16.70
CA ASP A 18 -2.88 -7.83 17.89
C ASP A 18 -2.48 -8.93 18.91
N ALA A 19 -2.17 -10.13 18.43
CA ALA A 19 -1.72 -11.24 19.26
C ALA A 19 -0.34 -10.99 19.87
N ALA A 20 0.61 -10.44 19.11
CA ALA A 20 1.94 -10.09 19.58
C ALA A 20 1.87 -8.97 20.64
N ASN A 21 1.03 -7.96 20.46
CA ASN A 21 0.78 -6.92 21.46
C ASN A 21 0.19 -7.49 22.76
N ALA A 22 -0.81 -8.38 22.67
CA ALA A 22 -1.37 -9.04 23.85
C ALA A 22 -0.32 -9.89 24.59
N ASN A 23 0.60 -10.54 23.86
CA ASN A 23 1.73 -11.26 24.47
C ASN A 23 2.73 -10.30 25.13
N ARG A 24 3.05 -9.18 24.47
CA ARG A 24 3.92 -8.13 25.01
C ARG A 24 3.37 -7.59 26.33
N GLU A 25 2.08 -7.26 26.38
CA GLU A 25 1.41 -6.81 27.60
C GLU A 25 1.54 -7.85 28.72
N ARG A 26 1.23 -9.12 28.43
CA ARG A 26 1.33 -10.21 29.41
C ARG A 26 2.75 -10.40 29.95
N VAL A 27 3.76 -10.40 29.08
CA VAL A 27 5.17 -10.56 29.49
C VAL A 27 5.64 -9.33 30.27
N SER A 28 5.22 -8.13 29.88
CA SER A 28 5.58 -6.88 30.57
C SER A 28 5.01 -6.82 32.00
N ALA A 29 3.75 -7.23 32.19
CA ALA A 29 3.14 -7.35 33.51
C ALA A 29 3.91 -8.34 34.40
N ARG A 30 4.27 -9.50 33.84
CA ARG A 30 5.03 -10.53 34.55
C ARG A 30 6.45 -10.07 34.91
N LEU A 31 7.08 -9.27 34.05
CA LEU A 31 8.38 -8.66 34.34
C LEU A 31 8.28 -7.66 35.49
N ALA A 32 7.23 -6.83 35.52
CA ALA A 32 7.00 -5.89 36.62
C ALA A 32 6.80 -6.61 37.97
N GLU A 33 6.06 -7.72 37.99
CA GLU A 33 5.93 -8.58 39.19
C GLU A 33 7.29 -9.16 39.60
N CYS A 34 8.09 -9.59 38.63
CA CYS A 34 9.42 -10.14 38.87
C CYS A 34 10.39 -9.10 39.46
N ASP A 35 10.39 -7.87 38.94
CA ASP A 35 11.21 -6.76 39.45
C ASP A 35 10.78 -6.34 40.88
N GLN A 36 9.49 -6.43 41.20
CA GLN A 36 9.02 -6.28 42.58
C GLN A 36 9.53 -7.40 43.48
N ALA A 37 9.53 -8.65 43.01
CA ALA A 37 10.06 -9.79 43.77
C ALA A 37 11.57 -9.64 44.03
N VAL A 38 12.35 -9.21 43.04
CA VAL A 38 13.78 -8.87 43.19
C VAL A 38 13.98 -7.86 44.32
N THR A 39 13.18 -6.79 44.33
CA THR A 39 13.26 -5.75 45.37
C THR A 39 12.93 -6.30 46.76
N ARG A 40 11.88 -7.14 46.88
CA ARG A 40 11.48 -7.77 48.15
C ARG A 40 12.53 -8.75 48.67
N HIS A 41 13.08 -9.61 47.82
CA HIS A 41 14.10 -10.58 48.22
C HIS A 41 15.42 -9.89 48.61
N LEU A 42 15.77 -8.80 47.93
CA LEU A 42 16.93 -7.98 48.32
C LEU A 42 16.73 -7.34 49.69
N ALA A 43 15.54 -6.82 49.99
CA ALA A 43 15.23 -6.27 51.32
C ALA A 43 15.30 -7.35 52.40
N SER A 44 14.66 -8.50 52.17
CA SER A 44 14.69 -9.65 53.09
C SER A 44 16.11 -10.16 53.35
N ALA A 45 16.95 -10.25 52.32
CA ALA A 45 18.34 -10.66 52.48
C ALA A 45 19.12 -9.65 53.34
N LYS A 46 18.88 -8.35 53.17
CA LYS A 46 19.50 -7.31 54.03
C LYS A 46 19.04 -7.43 55.48
N ASP A 47 17.75 -7.64 55.72
CA ASP A 47 17.21 -7.77 57.07
C ASP A 47 17.78 -9.01 57.79
N CYS A 48 17.84 -10.17 57.12
CA CYS A 48 18.45 -11.38 57.66
C CYS A 48 19.94 -11.20 57.95
N ALA A 49 20.67 -10.50 57.08
CA ALA A 49 22.09 -10.19 57.31
C ALA A 49 22.30 -9.29 58.54
N LEU A 50 21.39 -8.33 58.77
CA LEU A 50 21.45 -7.45 59.94
C LEU A 50 21.07 -8.16 61.24
N SER A 51 20.17 -9.15 61.18
CA SER A 51 19.74 -9.94 62.34
C SER A 51 20.66 -11.12 62.67
N GLY A 52 21.58 -11.49 61.78
CA GLY A 52 22.43 -12.67 61.92
C GLY A 52 21.70 -14.00 61.66
N ASP A 53 20.58 -13.96 60.93
CA ASP A 53 19.85 -15.15 60.50
C ASP A 53 20.44 -15.69 59.18
N ASP A 54 21.48 -16.50 59.29
CA ASP A 54 22.20 -17.07 58.14
C ASP A 54 21.31 -17.97 57.26
N ALA A 55 20.39 -18.73 57.86
CA ALA A 55 19.48 -19.59 57.11
C ALA A 55 18.46 -18.78 56.30
N GLY A 56 17.91 -17.71 56.89
CA GLY A 56 17.05 -16.76 56.19
C GLY A 56 17.78 -16.00 55.07
N LEU A 57 19.04 -15.65 55.30
CA LEU A 57 19.90 -15.01 54.30
C LEU A 57 20.11 -15.88 53.06
N ASP A 58 20.49 -17.15 53.24
CA ASP A 58 20.70 -18.10 52.13
C ASP A 58 19.43 -18.34 51.32
N ALA A 59 18.28 -18.47 52.00
CA ALA A 59 16.98 -18.61 51.35
C ALA A 59 16.63 -17.37 50.51
N ALA A 60 16.77 -16.16 51.08
CA ALA A 60 16.49 -14.90 50.41
C ALA A 60 17.41 -14.67 49.20
N GLN A 61 18.70 -15.01 49.31
CA GLN A 61 19.65 -14.92 48.20
C GLN A 61 19.33 -15.90 47.07
N THR A 62 18.91 -17.12 47.41
CA THR A 62 18.49 -18.11 46.41
C THR A 62 17.26 -17.62 45.63
N SER A 63 16.25 -17.10 46.33
CA SER A 63 15.08 -16.50 45.69
C SER A 63 15.41 -15.26 44.87
N LEU A 64 16.36 -14.43 45.33
CA LEU A 64 16.84 -13.26 44.60
C LEU A 64 17.46 -13.66 43.26
N ARG A 65 18.37 -14.66 43.25
CA ARG A 65 18.99 -15.15 42.02
C ARG A 65 17.94 -15.69 41.04
N ALA A 66 17.03 -16.53 41.53
CA ALA A 66 15.94 -17.06 40.70
C ALA A 66 15.07 -15.97 40.07
N ALA A 67 14.75 -14.92 40.82
CA ALA A 67 14.00 -13.77 40.32
C ALA A 67 14.82 -12.96 39.29
N GLN A 68 16.11 -12.75 39.51
CA GLN A 68 16.98 -12.08 38.55
C GLN A 68 17.11 -12.84 37.23
N ASP A 69 17.30 -14.15 37.27
CA ASP A 69 17.40 -15.01 36.07
C ASP A 69 16.09 -15.01 35.27
N LEU A 70 14.95 -15.07 35.97
CA LEU A 70 13.64 -14.95 35.33
C LEU A 70 13.45 -13.58 34.69
N ALA A 71 13.85 -12.48 35.35
CA ALA A 71 13.75 -11.13 34.80
C ALA A 71 14.61 -10.99 33.53
N VAL A 72 15.82 -11.56 33.49
CA VAL A 72 16.66 -11.60 32.28
C VAL A 72 15.94 -12.34 31.15
N THR A 73 15.37 -13.50 31.45
CA THR A 73 14.62 -14.30 30.46
C THR A 73 13.42 -13.53 29.90
N LEU A 74 12.63 -12.89 30.76
CA LEU A 74 11.46 -12.11 30.35
C LEU A 74 11.85 -10.86 29.53
N ARG A 75 12.97 -10.21 29.84
CA ARG A 75 13.51 -9.10 29.03
C ARG A 75 13.93 -9.56 27.64
N SER A 76 14.58 -10.72 27.52
CA SER A 76 14.91 -11.31 26.21
C SER A 76 13.63 -11.60 25.40
N ALA A 77 12.64 -12.23 26.03
CA ALA A 77 11.37 -12.53 25.38
C ALA A 77 10.62 -11.25 24.93
N LEU A 78 10.67 -10.17 25.71
CA LEU A 78 10.10 -8.88 25.29
C LEU A 78 10.81 -8.32 24.05
N SER A 79 12.15 -8.38 24.01
CA SER A 79 12.90 -7.92 22.85
C SER A 79 12.56 -8.71 21.58
N GLU A 80 12.34 -10.02 21.69
CA GLU A 80 11.91 -10.86 20.58
C GLU A 80 10.50 -10.51 20.10
N ILE A 81 9.57 -10.26 21.04
CA ILE A 81 8.20 -9.84 20.70
C ILE A 81 8.20 -8.46 20.02
N ASP A 82 9.01 -7.51 20.51
CA ASP A 82 9.15 -6.18 19.93
C ASP A 82 9.68 -6.27 18.48
N GLN A 83 10.65 -7.16 18.23
CA GLN A 83 11.13 -7.43 16.87
C GLN A 83 10.04 -8.04 15.98
N GLN A 84 9.27 -9.00 16.49
CA GLN A 84 8.15 -9.60 15.73
C GLN A 84 7.10 -8.56 15.35
N ILE A 85 6.75 -7.64 16.26
CA ILE A 85 5.82 -6.55 15.98
C ILE A 85 6.38 -5.67 14.86
N ALA A 86 7.65 -5.28 14.93
CA ALA A 86 8.29 -4.48 13.88
C ALA A 86 8.27 -5.18 12.52
N ASP A 87 8.56 -6.49 12.48
CA ASP A 87 8.53 -7.29 11.24
C ASP A 87 7.11 -7.36 10.65
N PHE A 88 6.08 -7.55 11.48
CA PHE A 88 4.69 -7.55 11.01
C PHE A 88 4.21 -6.19 10.53
N GLU A 89 4.60 -5.11 11.21
CA GLU A 89 4.30 -3.74 10.78
C GLU A 89 4.95 -3.40 9.44
N GLN A 90 6.21 -3.81 9.25
CA GLN A 90 6.88 -3.68 7.96
C GLN A 90 6.16 -4.47 6.87
N ALA A 91 5.81 -5.74 7.13
CA ALA A 91 5.08 -6.56 6.16
C ALA A 91 3.73 -5.94 5.78
N LYS A 92 3.01 -5.35 6.75
CA LYS A 92 1.76 -4.63 6.51
C LYS A 92 1.96 -3.41 5.61
N ALA A 93 3.01 -2.63 5.86
CA ALA A 93 3.34 -1.47 5.03
C ALA A 93 3.68 -1.86 3.59
N GLU A 94 4.50 -2.90 3.41
CA GLU A 94 4.85 -3.44 2.09
C GLU A 94 3.62 -3.94 1.33
N MET A 95 2.68 -4.60 2.01
CA MET A 95 1.44 -5.05 1.38
C MET A 95 0.56 -3.88 0.91
N ALA A 96 0.41 -2.85 1.74
CA ALA A 96 -0.35 -1.66 1.39
C ALA A 96 0.26 -0.93 0.17
N ASP A 97 1.58 -0.83 0.14
CA ASP A 97 2.34 -0.22 -0.94
C ASP A 97 2.22 -1.01 -2.26
N ARG A 98 2.35 -2.34 -2.22
CA ARG A 98 2.12 -3.21 -3.40
C ARG A 98 0.70 -3.08 -3.93
N LYS A 99 -0.28 -3.01 -3.04
CA LYS A 99 -1.69 -2.82 -3.41
C LYS A 99 -1.91 -1.49 -4.12
N LEU A 100 -1.42 -0.39 -3.53
CA LEU A 100 -1.52 0.95 -4.12
C LEU A 100 -0.86 1.01 -5.51
N ARG A 101 0.30 0.39 -5.68
CA ARG A 101 0.97 0.28 -6.99
C ARG A 101 0.14 -0.50 -7.99
N SER A 102 -0.42 -1.63 -7.59
CA SER A 102 -1.30 -2.44 -8.43
C SER A 102 -2.54 -1.66 -8.87
N GLU A 103 -3.17 -0.92 -7.95
CA GLU A 103 -4.34 -0.08 -8.25
C GLU A 103 -3.96 1.07 -9.20
N THR A 104 -2.83 1.74 -8.95
CA THR A 104 -2.32 2.80 -9.83
C THR A 104 -2.03 2.29 -11.24
N ALA A 105 -1.36 1.14 -11.37
CA ALA A 105 -1.08 0.54 -12.68
C ALA A 105 -2.38 0.15 -13.42
N ALA A 106 -3.39 -0.36 -12.70
CA ALA A 106 -4.68 -0.69 -13.29
C ALA A 106 -5.42 0.55 -13.82
N GLU A 107 -5.38 1.67 -13.10
CA GLU A 107 -5.97 2.93 -13.55
C GLU A 107 -5.23 3.51 -14.77
N ILE A 108 -3.91 3.42 -14.80
CA ILE A 108 -3.11 3.83 -15.97
C ILE A 108 -3.48 2.99 -17.21
N GLU A 109 -3.64 1.67 -17.06
CA GLU A 109 -4.07 0.80 -18.16
C GLU A 109 -5.52 1.08 -18.59
N LEU A 110 -6.39 1.44 -17.65
CA LEU A 110 -7.75 1.89 -18.00
C LEU A 110 -7.71 3.19 -18.82
N LEU A 111 -6.87 4.15 -18.44
CA LEU A 111 -6.69 5.41 -19.19
C LEU A 111 -6.16 5.16 -20.61
N ALA A 112 -5.15 4.30 -20.75
CA ALA A 112 -4.59 3.93 -22.05
C ALA A 112 -5.66 3.27 -22.97
N ARG A 113 -6.50 2.38 -22.41
CA ARG A 113 -7.62 1.78 -23.15
C ARG A 113 -8.64 2.81 -23.60
N LYS A 114 -9.08 3.70 -22.69
CA LYS A 114 -10.03 4.78 -23.02
C LYS A 114 -9.50 5.72 -24.11
N LEU A 115 -8.21 6.06 -24.07
CA LEU A 115 -7.58 6.86 -25.14
C LEU A 115 -7.64 6.14 -26.49
N GLY A 116 -7.39 4.83 -26.51
CA GLY A 116 -7.53 4.01 -27.72
C GLY A 116 -8.97 4.02 -28.28
N GLU A 117 -9.97 3.84 -27.41
CA GLU A 117 -11.39 3.90 -27.79
C GLU A 117 -11.76 5.26 -28.38
N ILE A 118 -11.37 6.36 -27.72
CA ILE A 118 -11.59 7.74 -28.21
C ILE A 118 -10.92 7.95 -29.57
N SER A 119 -9.71 7.43 -29.78
CA SER A 119 -9.01 7.56 -31.05
C SER A 119 -9.76 6.85 -32.20
N VAL A 120 -10.34 5.69 -31.94
CA VAL A 120 -11.14 4.96 -32.95
C VAL A 120 -12.39 5.76 -33.32
N GLU A 121 -13.10 6.30 -32.32
CA GLU A 121 -14.27 7.16 -32.56
C GLU A 121 -13.91 8.43 -33.34
N PHE A 122 -12.80 9.08 -32.96
CA PHE A 122 -12.30 10.27 -33.63
C PHE A 122 -11.96 9.99 -35.10
N ASN A 123 -11.29 8.87 -35.39
CA ASN A 123 -10.97 8.49 -36.77
C ASN A 123 -12.24 8.35 -37.62
N GLY A 124 -13.28 7.68 -37.10
CA GLY A 124 -14.56 7.57 -37.81
C GLY A 124 -15.27 8.93 -38.02
N VAL A 125 -15.04 9.93 -37.16
CA VAL A 125 -15.52 11.30 -37.39
C VAL A 125 -14.69 12.01 -38.46
N ALA A 126 -13.37 11.89 -38.41
CA ALA A 126 -12.46 12.52 -39.35
C ALA A 126 -12.63 11.96 -40.78
N GLU A 127 -12.85 10.65 -40.94
CA GLU A 127 -13.18 10.02 -42.23
C GLU A 127 -14.45 10.62 -42.83
N ARG A 128 -15.54 10.68 -42.04
CA ARG A 128 -16.81 11.27 -42.48
C ARG A 128 -16.66 12.74 -42.85
N LEU A 129 -15.89 13.51 -42.07
CA LEU A 129 -15.62 14.91 -42.37
C LEU A 129 -14.84 15.08 -43.69
N SER A 130 -13.79 14.28 -43.91
CA SER A 130 -13.04 14.28 -45.17
C SER A 130 -13.93 13.94 -46.36
N GLU A 131 -14.80 12.93 -46.24
CA GLU A 131 -15.71 12.54 -47.31
C GLU A 131 -16.67 13.69 -47.69
N GLN A 132 -17.35 14.31 -46.71
CA GLN A 132 -18.31 15.38 -47.01
C GLN A 132 -17.64 16.63 -47.56
N THR A 133 -16.47 17.00 -47.02
CA THR A 133 -15.73 18.16 -47.49
C THR A 133 -15.14 17.95 -48.88
N HIS A 134 -14.68 16.74 -49.20
CA HIS A 134 -14.28 16.37 -50.55
C HIS A 134 -15.44 16.53 -51.56
N ARG A 135 -16.65 16.10 -51.19
CA ARG A 135 -17.86 16.28 -52.02
C ARG A 135 -18.27 17.75 -52.19
N ALA A 136 -17.96 18.60 -51.22
CA ALA A 136 -18.27 20.03 -51.26
C ALA A 136 -17.27 20.86 -52.09
N MET A 137 -16.05 20.37 -52.32
CA MET A 137 -14.99 21.09 -53.05
C MET A 137 -15.40 21.66 -54.42
N PRO A 138 -16.21 20.97 -55.26
CA PRO A 138 -16.65 21.53 -56.54
C PRO A 138 -17.62 22.71 -56.41
N ILE A 139 -18.25 22.88 -55.24
CA ILE A 139 -19.25 23.92 -54.96
C ILE A 139 -18.60 25.08 -54.22
N VAL A 140 -17.76 24.78 -53.22
CA VAL A 140 -17.06 25.74 -52.37
C VAL A 140 -15.60 25.29 -52.25
N PHE A 141 -14.69 25.97 -52.94
CA PHE A 141 -13.28 25.58 -52.99
C PHE A 141 -12.61 25.58 -51.61
N GLU A 142 -13.06 26.46 -50.71
CA GLU A 142 -12.59 26.57 -49.32
C GLU A 142 -12.76 25.24 -48.55
N ALA A 143 -13.65 24.35 -48.98
CA ALA A 143 -13.80 23.00 -48.40
C ALA A 143 -12.53 22.14 -48.53
N LEU A 144 -11.63 22.45 -49.48
CA LEU A 144 -10.34 21.79 -49.63
C LEU A 144 -9.49 21.87 -48.33
N GLY A 145 -9.52 23.02 -47.65
CA GLY A 145 -8.75 23.22 -46.41
C GLY A 145 -9.19 22.27 -45.31
N VAL A 146 -10.51 22.12 -45.12
CA VAL A 146 -11.07 21.22 -44.09
C VAL A 146 -10.86 19.75 -44.47
N ASN A 147 -10.96 19.39 -45.75
CA ASN A 147 -10.65 18.04 -46.23
C ASN A 147 -9.19 17.67 -45.96
N ASN A 148 -8.26 18.57 -46.26
CA ASN A 148 -6.84 18.35 -45.99
C ASN A 148 -6.57 18.22 -44.49
N PHE A 149 -7.18 19.08 -43.66
CA PHE A 149 -7.08 18.97 -42.20
C PHE A 149 -7.59 17.61 -41.70
N ALA A 150 -8.76 17.16 -42.14
CA ALA A 150 -9.32 15.87 -41.76
C ALA A 150 -8.39 14.71 -42.13
N LYS A 151 -7.75 14.75 -43.31
CA LYS A 151 -6.76 13.76 -43.73
C LYS A 151 -5.49 13.77 -42.88
N VAL A 152 -4.98 14.95 -42.50
CA VAL A 152 -3.85 15.06 -41.57
C VAL A 152 -4.23 14.49 -40.21
N CYS A 153 -5.44 14.78 -39.71
CA CYS A 153 -5.91 14.18 -38.46
C CYS A 153 -5.93 12.65 -38.51
N LEU A 154 -6.31 12.04 -39.65
CA LEU A 154 -6.32 10.59 -39.83
C LEU A 154 -4.92 9.97 -39.82
N THR A 155 -3.86 10.73 -40.12
CA THR A 155 -2.47 10.23 -40.06
C THR A 155 -1.83 10.49 -38.71
N GLU A 156 -1.99 11.70 -38.17
CA GLU A 156 -1.21 12.16 -37.01
C GLU A 156 -1.84 11.74 -35.68
N VAL A 157 -3.17 11.80 -35.54
CA VAL A 157 -3.83 11.54 -34.26
C VAL A 157 -3.66 10.09 -33.79
N PRO A 158 -3.81 9.06 -34.65
CA PRO A 158 -3.60 7.67 -34.23
C PRO A 158 -2.18 7.42 -33.72
N GLN A 159 -1.17 7.97 -34.41
CA GLN A 159 0.24 7.83 -34.02
C GLN A 159 0.53 8.52 -32.69
N ALA A 160 -0.02 9.73 -32.49
CA ALA A 160 0.12 10.45 -31.24
C ALA A 160 -0.53 9.69 -30.06
N VAL A 161 -1.72 9.12 -30.27
CA VAL A 161 -2.41 8.31 -29.25
C VAL A 161 -1.65 7.02 -28.95
N GLU A 162 -1.09 6.35 -29.97
CA GLU A 162 -0.27 5.15 -29.79
C GLU A 162 1.00 5.45 -28.97
N LEU A 163 1.67 6.57 -29.24
CA LEU A 163 2.82 7.02 -28.47
C LEU A 163 2.45 7.25 -27.00
N VAL A 164 1.38 8.02 -26.73
CA VAL A 164 0.92 8.30 -25.37
C VAL A 164 0.52 7.00 -24.65
N SER A 165 -0.19 6.10 -25.32
CA SER A 165 -0.59 4.81 -24.76
C SER A 165 0.62 3.95 -24.39
N THR A 166 1.65 3.95 -25.23
CA THR A 166 2.92 3.27 -24.96
C THR A 166 3.63 3.85 -23.74
N MET A 167 3.68 5.19 -23.63
CA MET A 167 4.28 5.87 -22.48
C MET A 167 3.51 5.60 -21.17
N LEU A 168 2.17 5.55 -21.23
CA LEU A 168 1.34 5.20 -20.08
C LEU A 168 1.65 3.77 -19.60
N ARG A 169 1.71 2.79 -20.50
CA ARG A 169 2.03 1.40 -20.13
C ARG A 169 3.44 1.26 -19.54
N ALA A 170 4.44 1.90 -20.15
CA ALA A 170 5.79 1.94 -19.60
C ALA A 170 5.82 2.58 -18.19
N HIS A 171 4.98 3.59 -17.95
CA HIS A 171 4.83 4.18 -16.63
C HIS A 171 4.16 3.22 -15.64
N ALA A 172 3.13 2.47 -16.05
CA ALA A 172 2.50 1.44 -15.22
C ALA A 172 3.53 0.37 -14.80
N ASP A 173 4.36 -0.09 -15.73
CA ASP A 173 5.46 -1.03 -15.44
C ASP A 173 6.46 -0.44 -14.44
N ALA A 174 6.83 0.83 -14.61
CA ALA A 174 7.73 1.53 -13.70
C ALA A 174 7.14 1.71 -12.28
N VAL A 175 5.82 1.91 -12.18
CA VAL A 175 5.09 1.97 -10.90
C VAL A 175 5.12 0.60 -10.21
N LEU A 176 4.83 -0.48 -10.95
CA LEU A 176 4.90 -1.85 -10.42
C LEU A 176 6.32 -2.23 -9.98
N ALA A 177 7.34 -1.79 -10.72
CA ALA A 177 8.74 -1.98 -10.39
C ALA A 177 9.22 -1.13 -9.20
N GLY A 178 8.41 -0.20 -8.68
CA GLY A 178 8.77 0.70 -7.59
C GLY A 178 9.75 1.81 -7.98
N THR A 179 10.02 1.98 -9.28
CA THR A 179 10.89 3.04 -9.82
C THR A 179 10.15 4.35 -10.12
N ALA A 180 8.81 4.31 -10.13
CA ALA A 180 7.94 5.47 -10.30
C ALA A 180 6.95 5.57 -9.12
N PRO A 181 6.50 6.80 -8.78
CA PRO A 181 5.59 7.00 -7.65
C PRO A 181 4.20 6.43 -7.95
N ALA A 182 3.63 5.71 -6.98
CA ALA A 182 2.23 5.28 -7.02
C ALA A 182 1.32 6.44 -6.60
N LYS A 183 0.58 7.01 -7.55
CA LYS A 183 -0.42 8.05 -7.28
C LYS A 183 -1.66 7.78 -8.12
N LEU A 184 -2.78 7.54 -7.45
CA LEU A 184 -4.07 7.45 -8.13
C LEU A 184 -4.44 8.83 -8.71
N PRO A 185 -4.98 8.89 -9.94
CA PRO A 185 -5.55 10.12 -10.47
C PRO A 185 -6.62 10.67 -9.52
N LEU A 186 -6.70 11.99 -9.40
CA LEU A 186 -7.81 12.63 -8.69
C LEU A 186 -9.13 12.22 -9.37
N PRO A 187 -10.21 11.97 -8.60
CA PRO A 187 -11.50 11.59 -9.17
C PRO A 187 -11.95 12.64 -10.19
N GLU A 188 -12.48 12.19 -11.32
CA GLU A 188 -13.03 13.05 -12.37
C GLU A 188 -14.06 14.01 -11.73
N VAL A 189 -13.71 15.30 -11.67
CA VAL A 189 -14.72 16.34 -11.43
C VAL A 189 -15.65 16.26 -12.63
N ALA A 190 -16.88 15.80 -12.41
CA ALA A 190 -17.87 15.56 -13.45
C ALA A 190 -17.86 16.71 -14.46
N SER A 191 -17.28 16.45 -15.63
CA SER A 191 -17.29 17.37 -16.75
C SER A 191 -18.75 17.68 -17.05
N THR A 192 -19.17 18.90 -16.70
CA THR A 192 -20.49 19.43 -17.00
C THR A 192 -20.66 19.35 -18.51
N LYS A 193 -21.40 18.35 -18.99
CA LYS A 193 -21.80 18.26 -20.41
C LYS A 193 -22.37 19.63 -20.81
N PRO A 194 -21.81 20.32 -21.82
CA PRO A 194 -22.45 21.51 -22.34
C PRO A 194 -23.81 21.09 -22.93
N LYS A 195 -24.89 21.63 -22.36
CA LYS A 195 -26.22 21.56 -22.97
C LYS A 195 -26.13 22.33 -24.29
N PHE A 196 -26.00 21.63 -25.40
CA PHE A 196 -26.29 22.22 -26.70
C PHE A 196 -27.79 22.55 -26.70
N LEU A 197 -28.09 23.84 -26.55
CA LEU A 197 -29.42 24.39 -26.82
C LEU A 197 -29.61 24.28 -28.34
N VAL A 198 -30.41 23.31 -28.76
CA VAL A 198 -30.99 23.29 -30.10
C VAL A 198 -32.06 24.38 -30.09
N GLY A 199 -31.78 25.48 -30.77
CA GLY A 199 -32.74 26.51 -31.18
C GLY A 199 -33.15 26.31 -32.62
#